data_AF-A0A8H4Y2T6-F1
#
_entry.id   AF-A0A8H4Y2T6-F1
#
_cell.length_a   1.000
_cell.length_b   1.000
_cell.length_c   1.000
_cell.angle_alpha   90.00
_cell.angle_beta   90.00
_cell.angle_gamma   90.00
#
_symmetry.space_group_name_H-M   'P 1'
#
loop_
_entity.id
_entity.type
_entity.pdbx_description
1 polymer ?
#
loop_
_entity_poly.entity_id
_entity_poly.type
_entity_poly.pdbx_seq_one_letter_code
_entity_poly.pdbx_strand_id
1 'polypeptide(L)'
;MSEDERQAALNSYRAKLIESREWEAKLKNLRLEIKDMQREFDKTEDNIKALQSVGQIIGEVLKQLDDERFIVKASSGPRYVVGCRSKVDKVKLKQGTRVALDMTTLTIMRMLPREVDPLVYNMSLEDPGQVSFAGIGGLNDQIRELREVIELPLKNPELFLRVGIKPPKGVLLYGPPGTGKTLLARAVASSLETNFLKVVSSAIVDKYIGESARLIREMFGYAKEHEPCIIFMDEIDAIGGRRFSEGTSADREIQRTLMELLNQLDGFDYLGKTKIIMATNRPDTLDPALLRAGRLDRKIEIPLPNEVGRLEILKIHSQSVVIDGDLDFESVVKMSDGLNGADLRNVVTEAGLFAIKDYRESINQDDFNKAVRKVAESKKLEGKLEYQKL
;
A
#
# COMPACT_ATOMS: atom_id res chain seq x y z
N MET A 1 45.76 19.83 67.89
CA MET A 1 45.90 20.64 66.66
C MET A 1 45.01 21.86 66.82
N SER A 2 45.57 23.07 66.66
CA SER A 2 44.80 24.31 66.75
C SER A 2 43.76 24.36 65.62
N GLU A 3 42.58 24.92 65.89
CA GLU A 3 41.51 25.07 64.87
C GLU A 3 42.00 25.86 63.65
N ASP A 4 42.96 26.78 63.84
CA ASP A 4 43.55 27.61 62.79
C ASP A 4 44.42 26.82 61.79
N GLU A 5 45.23 25.87 62.27
CA GLU A 5 46.04 25.01 61.37
C GLU A 5 45.15 24.10 60.53
N ARG A 6 44.05 23.62 61.13
CA ARG A 6 43.04 22.82 60.43
C ARG A 6 42.31 23.66 59.37
N GLN A 7 41.98 24.92 59.66
CA GLN A 7 41.38 25.83 58.68
C GLN A 7 42.33 26.19 57.54
N ALA A 8 43.61 26.45 57.84
CA ALA A 8 44.61 26.73 56.80
C ALA A 8 44.82 25.54 55.85
N ALA A 9 44.92 24.31 56.39
CA ALA A 9 45.01 23.09 55.58
C ALA A 9 43.75 22.85 54.73
N LEU A 10 42.55 23.07 55.31
CA LEU A 10 41.29 22.97 54.58
C LEU A 10 41.16 24.01 53.45
N ASN A 11 41.66 25.23 53.66
CA ASN A 11 41.64 26.27 52.63
C ASN A 11 42.63 25.95 51.49
N SER A 12 43.83 25.44 51.80
CA SER A 12 44.77 24.96 50.79
C SER A 12 44.20 23.80 49.97
N TYR A 13 43.53 22.85 50.64
CA TYR A 13 42.84 21.74 49.96
C TYR A 13 41.69 22.23 49.08
N ARG A 14 40.88 23.19 49.57
CA ARG A 14 39.81 23.83 48.78
C ARG A 14 40.34 24.52 47.53
N ALA A 15 41.45 25.25 47.62
CA ALA A 15 42.06 25.91 46.47
C ALA A 15 42.49 24.90 45.39
N LYS A 16 43.17 23.81 45.78
CA LYS A 16 43.52 22.72 44.85
C LYS A 16 42.29 22.02 44.27
N LEU A 17 41.20 21.91 45.03
CA LEU A 17 39.96 21.29 44.57
C LEU A 17 39.23 22.17 43.55
N ILE A 18 39.28 23.50 43.69
CA ILE A 18 38.78 24.45 42.68
C ILE A 18 39.61 24.37 41.40
N GLU A 19 40.94 24.36 41.52
CA GLU A 19 41.85 24.21 40.38
C GLU A 19 41.61 22.89 39.63
N SER A 20 41.43 21.78 40.35
CA SER A 20 41.07 20.48 39.77
C SER A 20 39.75 20.55 38.98
N ARG A 21 38.73 21.25 39.51
CA ARG A 21 37.44 21.42 38.81
C ARG A 21 37.57 22.25 37.54
N GLU A 22 38.40 23.29 37.54
CA GLU A 22 38.68 24.09 36.33
C GLU A 22 39.38 23.25 35.25
N TRP A 23 40.36 22.43 35.64
CA TRP A 23 41.03 21.52 34.73
C TRP A 23 40.11 20.43 34.19
N GLU A 24 39.23 19.88 35.02
CA GLU A 24 38.19 18.94 34.56
C GLU A 24 37.26 19.56 33.53
N ALA A 25 36.84 20.81 33.73
CA ALA A 25 35.99 21.53 32.77
C ALA A 25 36.72 21.77 31.44
N LYS A 26 37.98 22.23 31.47
CA LYS A 26 38.82 22.41 30.27
C LYS A 26 39.05 21.10 29.53
N LEU A 27 39.37 20.03 30.26
CA LEU A 27 39.58 18.70 29.69
C LEU A 27 38.31 18.16 29.05
N LYS A 28 37.15 18.39 29.66
CA LYS A 28 35.85 18.00 29.11
C LYS A 28 35.56 18.74 27.80
N ASN A 29 35.81 20.05 27.75
CA ASN A 29 35.60 20.85 26.53
C ASN A 29 36.53 20.38 25.39
N LEU A 30 37.83 20.20 25.66
CA LEU A 30 38.78 19.68 24.67
C LEU A 30 38.40 18.29 24.17
N ARG A 31 37.91 17.41 25.06
CA ARG A 31 37.42 16.08 24.65
C ARG A 31 36.20 16.16 23.75
N LEU A 32 35.31 17.13 23.97
CA LEU A 32 34.14 17.34 23.11
C LEU A 32 34.58 17.86 21.73
N GLU A 33 35.47 18.86 21.70
CA GLU A 33 36.02 19.40 20.44
C GLU A 33 36.76 18.34 19.62
N ILE A 34 37.60 17.52 20.26
CA ILE A 34 38.27 16.41 19.58
C ILE A 34 37.26 15.42 19.01
N LYS A 35 36.20 15.10 19.77
CA LYS A 35 35.17 14.17 19.31
C LYS A 35 34.41 14.73 18.10
N ASP A 36 34.13 16.02 18.08
CA ASP A 36 33.45 16.66 16.95
C ASP A 36 34.37 16.79 15.73
N MET A 37 35.63 17.17 15.91
CA MET A 37 36.64 17.14 14.83
C MET A 37 36.84 15.74 14.28
N GLN A 38 36.86 14.71 15.12
CA GLN A 38 36.99 13.33 14.66
C GLN A 38 35.80 12.89 13.82
N ARG A 39 34.57 13.28 14.21
CA ARG A 39 33.37 13.02 13.39
C ARG A 39 33.43 13.72 12.04
N GLU A 40 33.95 14.94 11.98
CA GLU A 40 34.13 15.65 10.71
C GLU A 40 35.21 15.00 9.86
N PHE A 41 36.33 14.62 10.48
CA PHE A 41 37.40 13.88 9.83
C PHE A 41 36.87 12.59 9.18
N ASP A 42 36.17 11.75 9.95
CA ASP A 42 35.61 10.49 9.46
C ASP A 42 34.67 10.72 8.25
N LYS A 43 33.80 11.74 8.31
CA LYS A 43 32.92 12.11 7.20
C LYS A 43 33.71 12.53 5.95
N THR A 44 34.74 13.35 6.12
CA THR A 44 35.55 13.82 4.98
C THR A 44 36.38 12.70 4.38
N GLU A 45 36.91 11.80 5.19
CA GLU A 45 37.63 10.61 4.73
C GLU A 45 36.71 9.67 3.95
N ASP A 46 35.48 9.45 4.44
CA ASP A 46 34.47 8.63 3.77
C ASP A 46 34.05 9.24 2.42
N ASN A 47 33.92 10.57 2.34
CA ASN A 47 33.64 11.26 1.07
C ASN A 47 34.77 11.05 0.05
N ILE A 48 36.03 11.11 0.48
CA ILE A 48 37.18 10.85 -0.40
C ILE A 48 37.17 9.39 -0.88
N LYS A 49 36.88 8.43 0.01
CA LYS A 49 36.73 7.01 -0.36
C LYS A 49 35.58 6.80 -1.35
N ALA A 50 34.46 7.50 -1.18
CA ALA A 50 33.31 7.42 -2.08
C ALA A 50 33.65 7.92 -3.49
N LEU A 51 34.47 8.97 -3.63
CA LEU A 51 34.90 9.51 -4.92
C LEU A 51 35.78 8.55 -5.73
N GLN A 52 36.46 7.61 -5.08
CA GLN A 52 37.25 6.59 -5.77
C GLN A 52 36.38 5.48 -6.38
N SER A 53 35.12 5.37 -5.96
CA SER A 53 34.21 4.36 -6.49
C SER A 53 33.69 4.76 -7.88
N VAL A 54 33.76 3.81 -8.82
CA VAL A 54 33.29 4.01 -10.20
C VAL A 54 31.97 3.28 -10.39
N GLY A 55 31.05 3.90 -11.13
CA GLY A 55 29.77 3.30 -11.48
C GLY A 55 29.92 2.01 -12.29
N GLN A 56 28.95 1.11 -12.15
CA GLN A 56 28.88 -0.15 -12.88
C GLN A 56 27.67 -0.11 -13.82
N ILE A 57 27.80 -0.69 -15.02
CA ILE A 57 26.71 -0.78 -15.98
C ILE A 57 25.81 -1.94 -15.60
N ILE A 58 24.50 -1.70 -15.53
CA ILE A 58 23.53 -2.76 -15.26
C ILE A 58 23.22 -3.49 -16.57
N GLY A 59 23.16 -4.82 -16.49
CA GLY A 59 22.72 -5.66 -17.61
C GLY A 59 21.99 -6.91 -17.15
N GLU A 60 21.40 -7.60 -18.11
CA GLU A 60 20.68 -8.86 -17.92
C GLU A 60 21.36 -9.99 -18.70
N VAL A 61 21.58 -11.12 -18.04
CA VAL A 61 22.16 -12.32 -18.67
C VAL A 61 21.12 -12.93 -19.60
N LEU A 62 21.40 -12.92 -20.89
CA LEU A 62 20.54 -13.54 -21.90
C LEU A 62 20.80 -15.05 -22.00
N LYS A 63 22.08 -15.44 -22.10
CA LYS A 63 22.46 -16.83 -22.29
C LYS A 63 23.91 -17.05 -21.90
N GLN A 64 24.19 -18.20 -21.28
CA GLN A 64 25.56 -18.68 -21.09
C GLN A 64 26.06 -19.30 -22.40
N LEU A 65 27.22 -18.86 -22.89
CA LEU A 65 27.85 -19.43 -24.08
C LEU A 65 28.74 -20.61 -23.69
N ASP A 66 29.68 -20.34 -22.78
CA ASP A 66 30.66 -21.29 -22.25
C ASP A 66 30.78 -21.13 -20.72
N ASP A 67 31.70 -21.86 -20.10
CA ASP A 67 31.97 -21.75 -18.67
C ASP A 67 32.52 -20.37 -18.25
N GLU A 68 33.08 -19.58 -19.17
CA GLU A 68 33.68 -18.27 -18.86
C GLU A 68 32.97 -17.09 -19.53
N ARG A 69 32.18 -17.34 -20.58
CA ARG A 69 31.60 -16.31 -21.45
C ARG A 69 30.08 -16.32 -21.38
N PHE A 70 29.50 -15.14 -21.16
CA PHE A 70 28.06 -14.92 -21.08
C PHE A 70 27.65 -13.85 -22.09
N ILE A 71 26.45 -13.98 -22.66
CA ILE A 71 25.82 -12.90 -23.41
C ILE A 71 25.01 -12.06 -22.42
N VAL A 72 25.35 -10.79 -22.30
CA VAL A 72 24.63 -9.82 -21.45
C VAL A 72 24.07 -8.71 -22.32
N LYS A 73 22.82 -8.35 -22.08
CA LYS A 73 22.20 -7.15 -22.65
C LYS A 73 22.37 -6.00 -21.67
N ALA A 74 23.06 -4.95 -22.06
CA ALA A 74 23.15 -3.74 -21.24
C ALA A 74 21.79 -3.02 -21.23
N SER A 75 21.48 -2.28 -20.15
CA SER A 75 20.27 -1.45 -20.08
C SER A 75 20.20 -0.41 -21.20
N SER A 76 21.34 -0.01 -21.76
CA SER A 76 21.43 0.88 -22.93
C SER A 76 20.96 0.24 -24.25
N GLY A 77 20.72 -1.08 -24.29
CA GLY A 77 20.27 -1.81 -25.47
C GLY A 77 21.26 -2.77 -26.15
N PRO A 78 22.57 -2.45 -26.30
CA PRO A 78 23.51 -3.34 -26.98
C PRO A 78 23.76 -4.63 -26.19
N ARG A 79 24.09 -5.69 -26.94
CA ARG A 79 24.40 -7.01 -26.40
C ARG A 79 25.90 -7.24 -26.48
N TYR A 80 26.50 -7.67 -25.39
CA TYR A 80 27.92 -7.92 -25.27
C TYR A 80 28.18 -9.38 -24.91
N VAL A 81 29.30 -9.91 -25.40
CA VAL A 81 29.88 -11.16 -24.90
C VAL A 81 30.89 -10.79 -23.84
N VAL A 82 30.59 -11.16 -22.60
CA VAL A 82 31.32 -10.70 -21.42
C VAL A 82 31.93 -11.87 -20.67
N GLY A 83 33.12 -11.63 -20.10
CA GLY A 83 33.75 -12.56 -19.17
C GLY A 83 33.14 -12.46 -17.77
N CYS A 84 33.25 -13.54 -17.00
CA CYS A 84 32.83 -13.57 -15.60
C CYS A 84 34.03 -13.57 -14.65
N ARG A 85 33.96 -12.79 -13.57
CA ARG A 85 34.97 -12.83 -12.51
C ARG A 85 34.90 -14.16 -11.76
N SER A 86 36.04 -14.78 -11.46
CA SER A 86 36.13 -16.11 -10.84
C SER A 86 35.46 -16.24 -9.47
N LYS A 87 35.21 -15.12 -8.78
CA LYS A 87 34.56 -15.08 -7.46
C LYS A 87 33.03 -15.18 -7.55
N VAL A 88 32.43 -15.03 -8.73
CA VAL A 88 30.98 -15.08 -8.92
C VAL A 88 30.53 -16.52 -9.16
N ASP A 89 29.49 -16.95 -8.45
CA ASP A 89 28.90 -18.28 -8.60
C ASP A 89 28.26 -18.45 -9.99
N LYS A 90 28.97 -19.15 -10.90
CA LYS A 90 28.52 -19.39 -12.28
C LYS A 90 27.17 -20.13 -12.36
N VAL A 91 26.88 -21.01 -11.40
CA VAL A 91 25.64 -21.80 -11.36
C VAL A 91 24.39 -20.93 -11.14
N LYS A 92 24.56 -19.78 -10.49
CA LYS A 92 23.45 -18.86 -10.20
C LYS A 92 23.19 -17.90 -11.35
N LEU A 93 24.14 -17.74 -12.28
CA LEU A 93 24.01 -16.91 -13.48
C LEU A 93 23.13 -17.60 -14.53
N LYS A 94 21.83 -17.60 -14.28
CA LYS A 94 20.83 -18.12 -15.21
C LYS A 94 20.33 -17.01 -16.14
N GLN A 95 19.69 -17.43 -17.23
CA GLN A 95 18.97 -16.53 -18.12
C GLN A 95 17.97 -15.70 -17.31
N GLY A 96 17.99 -14.38 -17.50
CA GLY A 96 17.13 -13.42 -16.80
C GLY A 96 17.74 -12.80 -15.54
N THR A 97 18.89 -13.28 -15.07
CA THR A 97 19.56 -12.67 -13.90
C THR A 97 20.15 -11.31 -14.24
N ARG A 98 19.94 -10.32 -13.36
CA ARG A 98 20.59 -9.01 -13.45
C ARG A 98 22.01 -9.09 -12.91
N VAL A 99 22.93 -8.44 -13.60
CA VAL A 99 24.35 -8.41 -13.27
C VAL A 99 24.88 -6.99 -13.40
N ALA A 100 25.89 -6.67 -12.60
CA ALA A 100 26.65 -5.44 -12.74
C ALA A 100 27.91 -5.74 -13.56
N LEU A 101 28.10 -4.96 -14.63
CA LEU A 101 29.26 -4.98 -15.49
C LEU A 101 30.20 -3.84 -15.12
N ASP A 102 31.49 -4.12 -15.22
CA ASP A 102 32.50 -3.07 -15.15
C ASP A 102 32.38 -2.11 -16.36
N MET A 103 32.54 -0.81 -16.13
CA MET A 103 32.36 0.20 -17.18
C MET A 103 33.48 0.17 -18.22
N THR A 104 34.69 -0.26 -17.83
CA THR A 104 35.86 -0.29 -18.72
C THR A 104 36.03 -1.62 -19.44
N THR A 105 35.97 -2.73 -18.69
CA THR A 105 36.24 -4.07 -19.23
C THR A 105 34.99 -4.84 -19.65
N LEU A 106 33.79 -4.33 -19.32
CA LEU A 106 32.51 -5.03 -19.51
C LEU A 106 32.54 -6.46 -18.93
N THR A 107 33.19 -6.66 -17.77
CA THR A 107 33.21 -7.95 -17.09
C THR A 107 32.14 -8.03 -16.01
N ILE A 108 31.55 -9.22 -15.79
CA ILE A 108 30.57 -9.44 -14.73
C ILE A 108 31.28 -9.33 -13.37
N MET A 109 30.97 -8.25 -12.63
CA MET A 109 31.53 -7.94 -11.32
C MET A 109 30.77 -8.66 -10.20
N ARG A 110 29.44 -8.56 -10.22
CA ARG A 110 28.54 -9.12 -9.21
C ARG A 110 27.14 -9.36 -9.79
N MET A 111 26.40 -10.27 -9.17
CA MET A 111 24.96 -10.42 -9.44
C MET A 111 24.18 -9.36 -8.67
N LEU A 112 23.08 -8.91 -9.26
CA LEU A 112 22.16 -7.97 -8.65
C LEU A 112 20.81 -8.66 -8.39
N PRO A 113 20.11 -8.30 -7.31
CA PRO A 113 18.72 -8.71 -7.15
C PRO A 113 17.86 -8.11 -8.28
N ARG A 114 16.66 -8.66 -8.44
CA ARG A 114 15.68 -8.13 -9.38
C ARG A 114 15.35 -6.68 -9.03
N GLU A 115 15.16 -5.85 -10.05
CA GLU A 115 14.63 -4.50 -9.85
C GLU A 115 13.15 -4.57 -9.54
N VAL A 116 12.69 -3.64 -8.73
CA VAL A 116 11.27 -3.34 -8.59
C VAL A 116 11.10 -1.92 -9.10
N ASP A 117 10.20 -1.72 -10.07
CA ASP A 117 9.89 -0.38 -10.54
C ASP A 117 9.47 0.53 -9.36
N PRO A 118 9.94 1.79 -9.30
CA PRO A 118 9.60 2.71 -8.22
C PRO A 118 8.08 2.88 -8.03
N LEU A 119 7.31 2.77 -9.11
CA LEU A 119 5.85 2.81 -9.05
C LEU A 119 5.27 1.65 -8.24
N VAL A 120 5.75 0.42 -8.45
CA VAL A 120 5.33 -0.76 -7.69
C VAL A 120 5.77 -0.64 -6.23
N TYR A 121 6.98 -0.12 -5.99
CA TYR A 121 7.47 0.12 -4.64
C TYR A 121 6.59 1.12 -3.88
N ASN A 122 6.19 2.23 -4.53
CA ASN A 122 5.26 3.19 -3.94
C ASN A 122 3.88 2.59 -3.63
N MET A 123 3.39 1.68 -4.48
CA MET A 123 2.14 0.94 -4.24
C MET A 123 2.23 0.01 -3.03
N SER A 124 3.42 -0.49 -2.69
CA SER A 124 3.66 -1.36 -1.52
C SER A 124 3.84 -0.59 -0.21
N LEU A 125 4.36 0.64 -0.28
CA LEU A 125 4.57 1.50 0.88
C LEU A 125 3.29 2.18 1.36
N GLU A 126 2.23 2.19 0.55
CA GLU A 126 0.97 2.79 0.94
C GLU A 126 0.30 1.93 2.01
N ASP A 127 0.62 2.23 3.28
CA ASP A 127 0.10 1.48 4.42
C ASP A 127 -1.44 1.46 4.37
N PRO A 128 -2.06 0.27 4.44
CA PRO A 128 -3.47 0.16 4.73
C PRO A 128 -3.62 0.60 6.17
N GLY A 129 -3.79 1.91 6.41
CA GLY A 129 -3.82 2.48 7.76
C GLY A 129 -4.66 1.65 8.73
N GLN A 130 -4.33 1.72 10.02
CA GLN A 130 -4.84 0.81 11.09
C GLN A 130 -6.37 0.87 11.26
N VAL A 131 -7.11 0.27 10.35
CA VAL A 131 -8.57 0.17 10.36
C VAL A 131 -8.93 -1.23 10.81
N SER A 132 -9.56 -1.33 11.98
CA SER A 132 -10.08 -2.58 12.48
C SER A 132 -11.44 -2.91 11.84
N PHE A 133 -11.80 -4.19 11.82
CA PHE A 133 -13.14 -4.61 11.38
C PHE A 133 -14.26 -4.03 12.25
N ALA A 134 -13.97 -3.69 13.51
CA ALA A 134 -14.93 -3.02 14.38
C ALA A 134 -15.30 -1.61 13.89
N GLY A 135 -14.45 -1.00 13.06
CA GLY A 135 -14.73 0.28 12.39
C GLY A 135 -15.66 0.17 11.17
N ILE A 136 -16.12 -1.03 10.80
CA ILE A 136 -17.04 -1.26 9.68
C ILE A 136 -18.39 -1.75 10.22
N GLY A 137 -19.44 -0.96 10.02
CA GLY A 137 -20.82 -1.32 10.40
C GLY A 137 -21.63 -1.86 9.22
N GLY A 138 -22.59 -2.74 9.51
CA GLY A 138 -23.65 -3.14 8.57
C GLY A 138 -23.26 -4.07 7.42
N LEU A 139 -22.00 -4.56 7.35
CA LEU A 139 -21.48 -5.39 6.26
C LEU A 139 -20.95 -6.76 6.73
N ASN A 140 -21.52 -7.31 7.80
CA ASN A 140 -21.02 -8.53 8.45
C ASN A 140 -21.00 -9.75 7.51
N ASP A 141 -22.01 -9.90 6.66
CA ASP A 141 -22.09 -11.00 5.70
C ASP A 141 -21.01 -10.89 4.62
N GLN A 142 -20.82 -9.68 4.05
CA GLN A 142 -19.81 -9.42 3.04
C GLN A 142 -18.38 -9.57 3.59
N ILE A 143 -18.16 -9.15 4.86
CA ILE A 143 -16.89 -9.35 5.55
C ILE A 143 -16.60 -10.84 5.72
N ARG A 144 -17.61 -11.65 6.09
CA ARG A 144 -17.46 -13.10 6.22
C ARG A 144 -17.08 -13.74 4.89
N GLU A 145 -17.81 -13.42 3.82
CA GLU A 145 -17.52 -13.95 2.48
C GLU A 145 -16.11 -13.57 2.00
N LEU A 146 -15.66 -12.34 2.26
CA LEU A 146 -14.32 -11.92 1.87
C LEU A 146 -13.23 -12.67 2.67
N ARG A 147 -13.44 -12.88 3.98
CA ARG A 147 -12.52 -13.66 4.83
C ARG A 147 -12.41 -15.12 4.39
N GLU A 148 -13.53 -15.75 4.02
CA GLU A 148 -13.52 -17.12 3.51
C GLU A 148 -12.64 -17.28 2.26
N VAL A 149 -12.55 -16.25 1.43
CA VAL A 149 -11.80 -16.28 0.17
C VAL A 149 -10.33 -15.92 0.36
N ILE A 150 -10.02 -15.03 1.29
CA ILE A 150 -8.67 -14.49 1.47
C ILE A 150 -7.98 -15.14 2.66
N GLU A 151 -8.57 -15.05 3.84
CA GLU A 151 -7.98 -15.50 5.11
C GLU A 151 -7.88 -17.01 5.19
N LEU A 152 -8.97 -17.73 4.86
CA LEU A 152 -9.03 -19.19 4.98
C LEU A 152 -7.96 -19.93 4.14
N PRO A 153 -7.75 -19.64 2.84
CA PRO A 153 -6.72 -20.33 2.07
C PRO A 153 -5.29 -19.92 2.45
N LEU A 154 -5.09 -18.73 3.03
CA LEU A 154 -3.78 -18.30 3.50
C LEU A 154 -3.41 -18.97 4.82
N LYS A 155 -4.36 -19.11 5.77
CA LYS A 155 -4.13 -19.74 7.07
C LYS A 155 -4.16 -21.27 7.01
N ASN A 156 -5.10 -21.87 6.29
CA ASN A 156 -5.37 -23.31 6.33
C ASN A 156 -5.54 -23.91 4.93
N PRO A 157 -4.47 -23.97 4.11
CA PRO A 157 -4.54 -24.55 2.76
C PRO A 157 -4.87 -26.05 2.75
N GLU A 158 -4.59 -26.78 3.84
CA GLU A 158 -4.90 -28.21 3.97
C GLU A 158 -6.38 -28.54 3.82
N LEU A 159 -7.28 -27.64 4.24
CA LEU A 159 -8.73 -27.85 4.15
C LEU A 159 -9.16 -28.00 2.68
N PHE A 160 -8.60 -27.18 1.80
CA PHE A 160 -8.85 -27.23 0.35
C PHE A 160 -8.28 -28.51 -0.27
N LEU A 161 -7.09 -28.93 0.18
CA LEU A 161 -6.46 -30.17 -0.28
C LEU A 161 -7.25 -31.42 0.13
N ARG A 162 -7.79 -31.47 1.35
CA ARG A 162 -8.61 -32.59 1.82
C ARG A 162 -9.92 -32.72 1.05
N VAL A 163 -10.54 -31.61 0.70
CA VAL A 163 -11.77 -31.58 -0.12
C VAL A 163 -11.47 -31.82 -1.61
N GLY A 164 -10.24 -31.54 -2.06
CA GLY A 164 -9.83 -31.69 -3.45
C GLY A 164 -10.25 -30.53 -4.36
N ILE A 165 -10.54 -29.36 -3.78
CA ILE A 165 -10.93 -28.14 -4.52
C ILE A 165 -9.76 -27.16 -4.60
N LYS A 166 -9.68 -26.40 -5.70
CA LYS A 166 -8.72 -25.31 -5.83
C LYS A 166 -9.23 -24.09 -5.04
N PRO A 167 -8.37 -23.38 -4.30
CA PRO A 167 -8.79 -22.17 -3.60
C PRO A 167 -9.16 -21.09 -4.62
N PRO A 168 -10.17 -20.25 -4.31
CA PRO A 168 -10.54 -19.12 -5.15
C PRO A 168 -9.36 -18.13 -5.30
N LYS A 169 -9.20 -17.57 -6.50
CA LYS A 169 -8.07 -16.69 -6.86
C LYS A 169 -8.36 -15.22 -6.59
N GLY A 170 -9.56 -14.76 -6.95
CA GLY A 170 -9.89 -13.34 -6.97
C GLY A 170 -11.31 -13.04 -6.53
N VAL A 171 -11.49 -11.83 -6.00
CA VAL A 171 -12.77 -11.28 -5.54
C VAL A 171 -13.06 -9.96 -6.25
N LEU A 172 -14.30 -9.81 -6.70
CA LEU A 172 -14.83 -8.54 -7.20
C LEU A 172 -15.80 -7.96 -6.17
N LEU A 173 -15.47 -6.77 -5.67
CA LEU A 173 -16.35 -5.93 -4.85
C LEU A 173 -17.06 -4.95 -5.78
N TYR A 174 -18.39 -5.03 -5.85
CA TYR A 174 -19.19 -4.09 -6.64
C TYR A 174 -20.36 -3.54 -5.84
N GLY A 175 -20.83 -2.35 -6.21
CA GLY A 175 -21.96 -1.70 -5.57
C GLY A 175 -21.97 -0.19 -5.78
N PRO A 176 -22.90 0.53 -5.16
CA PRO A 176 -22.95 1.99 -5.22
C PRO A 176 -21.69 2.66 -4.63
N PRO A 177 -21.33 3.87 -5.07
CA PRO A 177 -20.25 4.65 -4.45
C PRO A 177 -20.61 5.01 -3.00
N GLY A 178 -19.59 5.17 -2.16
CA GLY A 178 -19.77 5.56 -0.75
C GLY A 178 -20.27 4.44 0.18
N THR A 179 -20.31 3.19 -0.28
CA THR A 179 -20.67 2.00 0.53
C THR A 179 -19.50 1.35 1.26
N GLY A 180 -18.28 1.88 1.10
CA GLY A 180 -17.11 1.42 1.87
C GLY A 180 -16.30 0.29 1.23
N LYS A 181 -16.39 0.06 -0.09
CA LYS A 181 -15.61 -0.97 -0.81
C LYS A 181 -14.09 -0.88 -0.54
N THR A 182 -13.52 0.32 -0.70
CA THR A 182 -12.11 0.59 -0.42
C THR A 182 -11.76 0.41 1.07
N LEU A 183 -12.69 0.78 1.97
CA LEU A 183 -12.49 0.66 3.41
C LEU A 183 -12.47 -0.81 3.84
N LEU A 184 -13.36 -1.63 3.27
CA LEU A 184 -13.44 -3.06 3.51
C LEU A 184 -12.17 -3.79 3.05
N ALA A 185 -11.62 -3.44 1.89
CA ALA A 185 -10.36 -3.99 1.42
C ALA A 185 -9.17 -3.62 2.34
N ARG A 186 -9.12 -2.37 2.82
CA ARG A 186 -8.09 -1.90 3.76
C ARG A 186 -8.15 -2.63 5.09
N ALA A 187 -9.35 -2.86 5.64
CA ALA A 187 -9.51 -3.58 6.90
C ALA A 187 -9.04 -5.05 6.81
N VAL A 188 -9.29 -5.71 5.67
CA VAL A 188 -8.78 -7.07 5.44
C VAL A 188 -7.26 -7.08 5.36
N ALA A 189 -6.66 -6.12 4.65
CA ALA A 189 -5.22 -5.99 4.54
C ALA A 189 -4.55 -5.77 5.90
N SER A 190 -5.10 -4.86 6.72
CA SER A 190 -4.60 -4.57 8.06
C SER A 190 -4.70 -5.77 9.01
N SER A 191 -5.68 -6.66 8.82
CA SER A 191 -5.87 -7.82 9.72
C SER A 191 -4.98 -9.01 9.41
N LEU A 192 -4.44 -9.12 8.20
CA LEU A 192 -3.70 -10.30 7.76
C LEU A 192 -2.18 -10.14 7.88
N GLU A 193 -1.68 -8.94 8.20
CA GLU A 193 -0.23 -8.63 8.26
C GLU A 193 0.54 -9.12 7.02
N THR A 194 -0.10 -9.09 5.86
CA THR A 194 0.48 -9.51 4.58
C THR A 194 0.87 -8.31 3.74
N ASN A 195 1.78 -8.51 2.78
CA ASN A 195 2.16 -7.48 1.82
C ASN A 195 0.92 -7.02 1.03
N PHE A 196 0.60 -5.74 1.13
CA PHE A 196 -0.56 -5.14 0.48
C PHE A 196 -0.11 -4.20 -0.63
N LEU A 197 -0.56 -4.47 -1.85
CA LEU A 197 -0.35 -3.59 -2.99
C LEU A 197 -1.64 -2.87 -3.30
N LYS A 198 -1.70 -1.58 -2.96
CA LYS A 198 -2.83 -0.72 -3.34
C LYS A 198 -2.56 -0.10 -4.69
N VAL A 199 -3.46 -0.35 -5.63
CA VAL A 199 -3.32 0.11 -7.01
C VAL A 199 -4.59 0.82 -7.42
N VAL A 200 -4.47 2.09 -7.78
CA VAL A 200 -5.56 2.82 -8.44
C VAL A 200 -5.44 2.56 -9.93
N SER A 201 -6.45 1.96 -10.54
CA SER A 201 -6.34 1.44 -11.92
C SER A 201 -6.05 2.55 -12.95
N SER A 202 -6.51 3.78 -12.70
CA SER A 202 -6.22 4.95 -13.52
C SER A 202 -4.74 5.39 -13.47
N ALA A 203 -4.03 5.12 -12.38
CA ALA A 203 -2.63 5.49 -12.21
C ALA A 203 -1.66 4.58 -12.98
N ILE A 204 -2.12 3.42 -13.43
CA ILE A 204 -1.31 2.45 -14.21
C ILE A 204 -1.21 2.89 -15.69
N VAL A 205 -2.16 3.70 -16.17
CA VAL A 205 -2.26 4.09 -17.57
C VAL A 205 -1.25 5.21 -17.86
N ASP A 206 -0.30 4.93 -18.74
CA ASP A 206 0.72 5.88 -19.18
C ASP A 206 0.55 6.13 -20.69
N LYS A 207 1.10 7.26 -21.17
CA LYS A 207 1.09 7.66 -22.59
C LYS A 207 2.10 6.88 -23.45
N TYR A 208 3.03 6.16 -22.81
CA TYR A 208 4.09 5.43 -23.48
C TYR A 208 3.64 4.03 -23.85
N ILE A 209 3.71 3.73 -25.14
CA ILE A 209 3.20 2.49 -25.73
C ILE A 209 3.79 1.27 -25.01
N GLY A 210 2.92 0.55 -24.31
CA GLY A 210 3.25 -0.74 -23.68
C GLY A 210 3.93 -0.63 -22.31
N GLU A 211 4.13 0.58 -21.79
CA GLU A 211 4.67 0.79 -20.44
C GLU A 211 3.70 0.29 -19.37
N SER A 212 2.42 0.60 -19.51
CA SER A 212 1.37 0.11 -18.61
C SER A 212 1.28 -1.43 -18.57
N ALA A 213 1.56 -2.11 -19.69
CA ALA A 213 1.62 -3.57 -19.72
C ALA A 213 2.91 -4.13 -19.08
N ARG A 214 4.01 -3.36 -19.08
CA ARG A 214 5.20 -3.69 -18.30
C ARG A 214 4.89 -3.57 -16.80
N LEU A 215 4.25 -2.48 -16.39
CA LEU A 215 3.92 -2.22 -14.98
C LEU A 215 3.04 -3.33 -14.38
N ILE A 216 2.03 -3.83 -15.11
CA ILE A 216 1.22 -4.97 -14.66
C ILE A 216 2.09 -6.23 -14.46
N ARG A 217 2.97 -6.55 -15.41
CA ARG A 217 3.89 -7.71 -15.28
C ARG A 217 4.83 -7.57 -14.09
N GLU A 218 5.32 -6.36 -13.83
CA GLU A 218 6.19 -6.09 -12.69
C GLU A 218 5.46 -6.17 -11.36
N MET A 219 4.22 -5.65 -11.28
CA MET A 219 3.36 -5.76 -10.11
C MET A 219 3.11 -7.23 -9.73
N PHE A 220 2.71 -8.07 -10.69
CA PHE A 220 2.53 -9.51 -10.44
C PHE A 220 3.87 -10.21 -10.11
N GLY A 221 4.95 -9.78 -10.76
CA GLY A 221 6.29 -10.26 -10.46
C GLY A 221 6.75 -9.97 -9.04
N TYR A 222 6.46 -8.76 -8.53
CA TYR A 222 6.75 -8.36 -7.16
C TYR A 222 5.91 -9.15 -6.17
N ALA A 223 4.60 -9.30 -6.44
CA ALA A 223 3.69 -10.05 -5.58
C ALA A 223 4.10 -11.52 -5.43
N LYS A 224 4.57 -12.15 -6.53
CA LYS A 224 5.08 -13.53 -6.54
C LYS A 224 6.38 -13.70 -5.76
N GLU A 225 7.23 -12.68 -5.70
CA GLU A 225 8.46 -12.70 -4.90
C GLU A 225 8.18 -12.49 -3.40
N HIS A 226 7.11 -11.76 -3.09
CA HIS A 226 6.75 -11.34 -1.74
C HIS A 226 5.50 -12.06 -1.20
N GLU A 227 5.34 -13.35 -1.53
CA GLU A 227 4.22 -14.16 -1.05
C GLU A 227 4.29 -14.42 0.47
N PRO A 228 3.18 -14.31 1.23
CA PRO A 228 1.80 -14.02 0.80
C PRO A 228 1.54 -12.52 0.54
N CYS A 229 0.86 -12.22 -0.58
CA CYS A 229 0.58 -10.84 -1.01
C CYS A 229 -0.87 -10.67 -1.48
N ILE A 230 -1.45 -9.49 -1.23
CA ILE A 230 -2.77 -9.09 -1.69
C ILE A 230 -2.63 -7.90 -2.64
N ILE A 231 -3.11 -8.05 -3.87
CA ILE A 231 -3.22 -6.96 -4.85
C ILE A 231 -4.65 -6.41 -4.79
N PHE A 232 -4.79 -5.15 -4.39
CA PHE A 232 -6.06 -4.43 -4.41
C PHE A 232 -6.08 -3.43 -5.56
N MET A 233 -6.98 -3.64 -6.53
CA MET A 233 -7.20 -2.74 -7.66
C MET A 233 -8.51 -1.98 -7.46
N ASP A 234 -8.41 -0.68 -7.19
CA ASP A 234 -9.57 0.21 -7.11
C ASP A 234 -9.91 0.78 -8.50
N GLU A 235 -11.19 1.09 -8.70
CA GLU A 235 -11.73 1.67 -9.95
C GLU A 235 -11.30 0.90 -11.20
N ILE A 236 -11.44 -0.43 -11.17
CA ILE A 236 -11.02 -1.30 -12.29
C ILE A 236 -11.73 -0.99 -13.60
N ASP A 237 -12.86 -0.29 -13.58
CA ASP A 237 -13.57 0.21 -14.76
C ASP A 237 -12.74 1.18 -15.61
N ALA A 238 -11.69 1.80 -15.06
CA ALA A 238 -10.76 2.63 -15.83
C ALA A 238 -9.97 1.84 -16.89
N ILE A 239 -9.62 0.59 -16.61
CA ILE A 239 -8.86 -0.28 -17.53
C ILE A 239 -9.66 -1.49 -18.02
N GLY A 240 -10.75 -1.84 -17.33
CA GLY A 240 -11.57 -3.01 -17.56
C GLY A 240 -12.73 -2.79 -18.54
N GLY A 241 -12.79 -1.64 -19.22
CA GLY A 241 -13.88 -1.28 -20.13
C GLY A 241 -14.14 -2.30 -21.25
N ARG A 242 -15.40 -2.41 -21.67
CA ARG A 242 -15.79 -3.26 -22.81
C ARG A 242 -15.01 -2.92 -24.08
N ARG A 243 -14.78 -3.95 -24.89
CA ARG A 243 -14.10 -3.81 -26.19
C ARG A 243 -14.99 -3.05 -27.17
N PHE A 244 -14.56 -1.87 -27.57
CA PHE A 244 -15.11 -1.17 -28.72
C PHE A 244 -14.33 -1.59 -29.97
N SER A 245 -15.03 -2.10 -30.99
CA SER A 245 -14.45 -2.45 -32.30
C SER A 245 -13.98 -1.21 -33.08
N GLU A 246 -14.56 -0.05 -32.78
CA GLU A 246 -14.21 1.26 -33.35
C GLU A 246 -13.71 2.18 -32.23
N GLY A 247 -12.50 1.91 -31.73
CA GLY A 247 -11.85 2.70 -30.69
C GLY A 247 -10.71 3.57 -31.23
N THR A 248 -10.44 4.66 -30.52
CA THR A 248 -9.26 5.51 -30.73
C THR A 248 -7.96 4.75 -30.41
N SER A 249 -6.81 5.29 -30.81
CA SER A 249 -5.50 4.69 -30.48
C SER A 249 -5.28 4.51 -28.97
N ALA A 250 -5.88 5.38 -28.14
CA ALA A 250 -5.81 5.29 -26.68
C ALA A 250 -6.58 4.08 -26.14
N ASP A 251 -7.77 3.80 -26.68
CA ASP A 251 -8.57 2.65 -26.27
C ASP A 251 -7.85 1.32 -26.58
N ARG A 252 -7.09 1.27 -27.67
CA ARG A 252 -6.29 0.09 -28.04
C ARG A 252 -5.14 -0.15 -27.06
N GLU A 253 -4.58 0.90 -26.47
CA GLU A 253 -3.56 0.77 -25.44
C GLU A 253 -4.15 0.22 -24.14
N ILE A 254 -5.29 0.77 -23.68
CA ILE A 254 -6.02 0.25 -22.52
C ILE A 254 -6.46 -1.20 -22.73
N GLN A 255 -6.90 -1.56 -23.93
CA GLN A 255 -7.22 -2.96 -24.24
C GLN A 255 -5.99 -3.87 -24.14
N ARG A 256 -4.80 -3.39 -24.54
CA ARG A 256 -3.56 -4.17 -24.41
C ARG A 256 -3.18 -4.40 -22.95
N THR A 257 -3.34 -3.39 -22.10
CA THR A 257 -3.08 -3.52 -20.66
C THR A 257 -4.08 -4.47 -20.00
N LEU A 258 -5.36 -4.40 -20.39
CA LEU A 258 -6.39 -5.34 -19.96
C LEU A 258 -6.06 -6.77 -20.39
N MET A 259 -5.66 -7.00 -21.65
CA MET A 259 -5.27 -8.35 -22.09
C MET A 259 -4.09 -8.89 -21.28
N GLU A 260 -3.11 -8.04 -20.96
CA GLU A 260 -1.99 -8.45 -20.12
C GLU A 260 -2.45 -8.82 -18.70
N LEU A 261 -3.33 -8.01 -18.09
CA LEU A 261 -3.93 -8.35 -16.79
C LEU A 261 -4.66 -9.70 -16.84
N LEU A 262 -5.47 -9.94 -17.87
CA LEU A 262 -6.18 -11.20 -18.07
C LEU A 262 -5.22 -12.39 -18.22
N ASN A 263 -4.12 -12.20 -18.95
CA ASN A 263 -3.08 -13.22 -19.10
C ASN A 263 -2.37 -13.53 -17.77
N GLN A 264 -2.12 -12.54 -16.92
CA GLN A 264 -1.53 -12.77 -15.59
C GLN A 264 -2.51 -13.48 -14.63
N LEU A 265 -3.82 -13.27 -14.77
CA LEU A 265 -4.85 -13.94 -13.97
C LEU A 265 -5.07 -15.42 -14.35
N ASP A 266 -5.12 -15.68 -15.65
CA ASP A 266 -5.37 -17.01 -16.23
C ASP A 266 -4.12 -17.84 -16.43
N GLY A 267 -2.95 -17.19 -16.44
CA GLY A 267 -1.70 -17.72 -16.97
C GLY A 267 -1.36 -19.12 -16.48
N PHE A 268 -0.56 -19.81 -17.29
CA PHE A 268 0.00 -21.12 -16.96
C PHE A 268 0.78 -21.13 -15.64
N ASP A 269 1.25 -19.96 -15.20
CA ASP A 269 1.84 -19.74 -13.89
C ASP A 269 0.74 -19.67 -12.81
N TYR A 270 0.69 -20.70 -11.96
CA TYR A 270 -0.15 -20.68 -10.77
C TYR A 270 0.22 -19.47 -9.88
N LEU A 271 -0.77 -18.62 -9.55
CA LEU A 271 -0.65 -17.39 -8.73
C LEU A 271 -0.19 -17.62 -7.28
N GLY A 272 0.18 -18.86 -6.91
CA GLY A 272 0.74 -19.19 -5.60
C GLY A 272 -0.18 -18.77 -4.45
N LYS A 273 0.38 -18.02 -3.51
CA LYS A 273 -0.34 -17.39 -2.38
C LYS A 273 -0.72 -15.93 -2.63
N THR A 274 -0.71 -15.49 -3.88
CA THR A 274 -1.15 -14.14 -4.26
C THR A 274 -2.66 -14.09 -4.41
N LYS A 275 -3.32 -13.13 -3.76
CA LYS A 275 -4.77 -12.90 -3.83
C LYS A 275 -5.07 -11.55 -4.46
N ILE A 276 -6.19 -11.47 -5.18
CA ILE A 276 -6.55 -10.28 -5.95
C ILE A 276 -7.94 -9.82 -5.53
N ILE A 277 -8.07 -8.54 -5.20
CA ILE A 277 -9.33 -7.89 -4.88
C ILE A 277 -9.50 -6.75 -5.87
N MET A 278 -10.59 -6.77 -6.63
CA MET A 278 -10.95 -5.69 -7.53
C MET A 278 -12.17 -4.97 -6.98
N ALA A 279 -12.18 -3.64 -7.05
CA ALA A 279 -13.35 -2.83 -6.70
C ALA A 279 -13.84 -2.06 -7.93
N THR A 280 -15.17 -2.06 -8.13
CA THR A 280 -15.81 -1.25 -9.17
C THR A 280 -17.10 -0.63 -8.66
N ASN A 281 -17.39 0.57 -9.16
CA ASN A 281 -18.72 1.17 -8.99
C ASN A 281 -19.69 0.70 -10.08
N ARG A 282 -19.19 0.28 -11.24
CA ARG A 282 -19.97 0.02 -12.45
C ARG A 282 -19.60 -1.34 -13.06
N PRO A 283 -20.18 -2.44 -12.56
CA PRO A 283 -19.86 -3.76 -13.09
C PRO A 283 -20.41 -3.99 -14.51
N ASP A 284 -21.36 -3.16 -14.96
CA ASP A 284 -21.94 -3.16 -16.31
C ASP A 284 -20.92 -2.82 -17.40
N THR A 285 -19.98 -1.93 -17.12
CA THR A 285 -18.99 -1.44 -18.10
C THR A 285 -17.81 -2.39 -18.26
N LEU A 286 -17.67 -3.41 -17.41
CA LEU A 286 -16.56 -4.33 -17.44
C LEU A 286 -16.62 -5.32 -18.61
N ASP A 287 -15.45 -5.69 -19.13
CA ASP A 287 -15.31 -6.75 -20.13
C ASP A 287 -15.83 -8.09 -19.53
N PRO A 288 -16.79 -8.77 -20.18
CA PRO A 288 -17.26 -10.10 -19.76
C PRO A 288 -16.15 -11.13 -19.58
N ALA A 289 -15.02 -10.96 -20.27
CA ALA A 289 -13.85 -11.80 -20.10
C ALA A 289 -13.28 -11.70 -18.68
N LEU A 290 -13.26 -10.51 -18.06
CA LEU A 290 -12.80 -10.34 -16.69
C LEU A 290 -13.76 -10.99 -15.68
N LEU A 291 -15.07 -10.89 -15.94
CA LEU A 291 -16.16 -11.44 -15.10
C LEU A 291 -16.34 -12.96 -15.20
N ARG A 292 -15.52 -13.64 -16.00
CA ARG A 292 -15.58 -15.09 -16.22
C ARG A 292 -15.11 -15.84 -14.97
N ALA A 293 -15.82 -16.91 -14.63
CA ALA A 293 -15.41 -17.83 -13.55
C ALA A 293 -14.01 -18.43 -13.83
N GLY A 294 -13.17 -18.52 -12.80
CA GLY A 294 -11.76 -18.90 -12.89
C GLY A 294 -10.77 -17.72 -12.81
N ARG A 295 -11.24 -16.48 -13.06
CA ARG A 295 -10.49 -15.22 -12.88
C ARG A 295 -10.96 -14.52 -11.61
N LEU A 296 -12.24 -14.15 -11.63
CA LEU A 296 -12.95 -13.54 -10.50
C LEU A 296 -14.01 -14.55 -10.04
N ASP A 297 -13.62 -15.37 -9.05
CA ASP A 297 -14.44 -16.48 -8.59
C ASP A 297 -15.60 -16.02 -7.72
N ARG A 298 -15.41 -14.92 -6.98
CA ARG A 298 -16.42 -14.40 -6.05
C ARG A 298 -16.77 -12.97 -6.42
N LYS A 299 -18.07 -12.72 -6.54
CA LYS A 299 -18.66 -11.42 -6.86
C LYS A 299 -19.49 -11.02 -5.66
N ILE A 300 -18.97 -10.09 -4.86
CA ILE A 300 -19.60 -9.64 -3.62
C ILE A 300 -20.28 -8.31 -3.92
N GLU A 301 -21.60 -8.32 -3.82
CA GLU A 301 -22.41 -7.11 -3.87
C GLU A 301 -22.38 -6.42 -2.51
N ILE A 302 -22.03 -5.14 -2.51
CA ILE A 302 -22.10 -4.28 -1.34
C ILE A 302 -23.32 -3.38 -1.53
N PRO A 303 -24.47 -3.73 -0.92
CA PRO A 303 -25.69 -2.95 -1.04
C PRO A 303 -25.60 -1.65 -0.23
N LEU A 304 -26.63 -0.81 -0.38
CA LEU A 304 -26.85 0.28 0.57
C LEU A 304 -27.14 -0.29 1.98
N PRO A 305 -26.74 0.42 3.04
CA PRO A 305 -26.94 -0.06 4.41
C PRO A 305 -28.43 -0.17 4.77
N ASN A 306 -28.80 -1.31 5.35
CA ASN A 306 -30.11 -1.53 5.98
C ASN A 306 -30.26 -0.67 7.23
N GLU A 307 -31.47 -0.56 7.80
CA GLU A 307 -31.72 0.23 9.02
C GLU A 307 -30.76 -0.11 10.17
N VAL A 308 -30.55 -1.41 10.42
CA VAL A 308 -29.58 -1.90 11.43
C VAL A 308 -28.16 -1.46 11.08
N GLY A 309 -27.76 -1.57 9.81
CA GLY A 309 -26.44 -1.15 9.35
C GLY A 309 -26.23 0.37 9.46
N ARG A 310 -27.25 1.17 9.16
CA ARG A 310 -27.19 2.64 9.33
C ARG A 310 -27.02 3.02 10.80
N LEU A 311 -27.72 2.33 11.69
CA LEU A 311 -27.60 2.52 13.13
C LEU A 311 -26.18 2.20 13.62
N GLU A 312 -25.59 1.09 13.18
CA GLU A 312 -24.20 0.73 13.50
C GLU A 312 -23.20 1.76 12.99
N ILE A 313 -23.33 2.17 11.72
CA ILE A 313 -22.43 3.17 11.09
C ILE A 313 -22.51 4.51 11.83
N LEU A 314 -23.71 4.97 12.18
CA LEU A 314 -23.90 6.20 12.94
C LEU A 314 -23.23 6.11 14.31
N LYS A 315 -23.40 4.99 15.03
CA LYS A 315 -22.76 4.77 16.33
C LYS A 315 -21.23 4.77 16.24
N ILE A 316 -20.66 4.17 15.19
CA ILE A 316 -19.21 4.15 14.98
C ILE A 316 -18.69 5.58 14.77
N HIS A 317 -19.34 6.37 13.91
CA HIS A 317 -18.90 7.73 13.63
C HIS A 317 -19.21 8.72 14.76
N SER A 318 -20.22 8.44 15.58
CA SER A 318 -20.53 9.28 16.74
C SER A 318 -19.56 9.09 17.91
N GLN A 319 -18.85 7.96 18.00
CA GLN A 319 -17.84 7.74 19.06
C GLN A 319 -16.70 8.77 19.08
N SER A 320 -16.38 9.35 17.92
CA SER A 320 -15.33 10.36 17.82
C SER A 320 -15.77 11.76 18.24
N VAL A 321 -17.05 11.97 18.55
CA VAL A 321 -17.64 13.31 18.73
C VAL A 321 -18.28 13.44 20.10
N VAL A 322 -18.20 14.64 20.68
CA VAL A 322 -18.80 14.95 21.98
C VAL A 322 -20.28 15.21 21.80
N ILE A 323 -21.09 14.39 22.48
CA ILE A 323 -22.54 14.37 22.39
C ILE A 323 -23.11 14.80 23.75
N ASP A 324 -24.14 15.65 23.73
CA ASP A 324 -24.86 16.02 24.94
C ASP A 324 -26.03 15.05 25.20
N GLY A 325 -25.98 14.32 26.32
CA GLY A 325 -27.03 13.38 26.74
C GLY A 325 -27.15 12.10 25.90
N ASP A 326 -28.32 11.46 26.00
CA ASP A 326 -28.68 10.27 25.20
C ASP A 326 -29.34 10.70 23.88
N LEU A 327 -28.61 10.54 22.77
CA LEU A 327 -29.15 10.74 21.42
C LEU A 327 -30.03 9.55 21.01
N ASP A 328 -31.19 9.87 20.45
CA ASP A 328 -32.05 8.89 19.80
C ASP A 328 -31.56 8.67 18.36
N PHE A 329 -30.65 7.71 18.18
CA PHE A 329 -30.20 7.31 16.85
C PHE A 329 -31.29 6.63 16.01
N GLU A 330 -32.35 6.08 16.61
CA GLU A 330 -33.41 5.39 15.86
C GLU A 330 -34.22 6.37 15.02
N SER A 331 -34.55 7.54 15.59
CA SER A 331 -35.20 8.61 14.82
C SER A 331 -34.35 9.09 13.63
N VAL A 332 -33.05 9.25 13.82
CA VAL A 332 -32.08 9.62 12.78
C VAL A 332 -32.01 8.55 11.68
N VAL A 333 -32.03 7.27 12.06
CA VAL A 333 -32.01 6.14 11.12
C VAL A 333 -33.27 6.08 10.25
N LYS A 334 -34.44 6.39 10.81
CA LYS A 334 -35.71 6.49 10.07
C LYS A 334 -35.73 7.64 9.07
N MET A 335 -35.03 8.74 9.36
CA MET A 335 -34.94 9.90 8.46
C MET A 335 -33.85 9.76 7.38
N SER A 336 -32.93 8.80 7.53
CA SER A 336 -31.76 8.60 6.66
C SER A 336 -31.97 7.54 5.58
N ASP A 337 -33.19 7.43 5.06
CA ASP A 337 -33.50 6.47 4.00
C ASP A 337 -32.68 6.70 2.73
N GLY A 338 -32.04 5.62 2.27
CA GLY A 338 -31.22 5.61 1.07
C GLY A 338 -29.86 6.31 1.21
N LEU A 339 -29.45 6.75 2.40
CA LEU A 339 -28.10 7.27 2.65
C LEU A 339 -27.05 6.16 2.55
N ASN A 340 -25.88 6.47 1.98
CA ASN A 340 -24.74 5.55 1.94
C ASN A 340 -23.87 5.75 3.21
N GLY A 341 -22.84 4.93 3.41
CA GLY A 341 -21.97 5.04 4.58
C GLY A 341 -21.21 6.37 4.64
N ALA A 342 -20.80 6.90 3.49
CA ALA A 342 -20.14 8.21 3.40
C ALA A 342 -21.07 9.38 3.79
N ASP A 343 -22.34 9.30 3.41
CA ASP A 343 -23.36 10.30 3.75
C ASP A 343 -23.63 10.30 5.24
N LEU A 344 -23.71 9.12 5.87
CA LEU A 344 -23.90 9.01 7.33
C LEU A 344 -22.72 9.62 8.09
N ARG A 345 -21.48 9.43 7.61
CA ARG A 345 -20.32 10.13 8.13
C ARG A 345 -20.45 11.66 7.94
N ASN A 346 -20.97 12.10 6.80
CA ASN A 346 -21.20 13.51 6.52
C ASN A 346 -22.29 14.12 7.43
N VAL A 347 -23.34 13.37 7.77
CA VAL A 347 -24.38 13.79 8.73
C VAL A 347 -23.77 14.11 10.09
N VAL A 348 -22.86 13.26 10.59
CA VAL A 348 -22.16 13.51 11.87
C VAL A 348 -21.30 14.78 11.79
N THR A 349 -20.62 14.97 10.65
CA THR A 349 -19.77 16.15 10.41
C THR A 349 -20.59 17.45 10.34
N GLU A 350 -21.71 17.42 9.63
CA GLU A 350 -22.66 18.55 9.52
C GLU A 350 -23.33 18.88 10.87
N ALA A 351 -23.66 17.87 11.68
CA ALA A 351 -24.17 18.09 13.02
C ALA A 351 -23.14 18.84 13.90
N GLY A 352 -21.86 18.47 13.79
CA GLY A 352 -20.76 19.19 14.45
C GLY A 352 -20.59 20.62 13.96
N LEU A 353 -20.76 20.87 12.66
CA LEU A 353 -20.72 22.23 12.10
C LEU A 353 -21.84 23.13 12.63
N PHE A 354 -23.05 22.60 12.85
CA PHE A 354 -24.13 23.36 13.49
C PHE A 354 -23.81 23.71 14.95
N ALA A 355 -23.28 22.76 15.71
CA ALA A 355 -22.85 23.02 17.09
C ALA A 355 -21.77 24.12 17.16
N ILE A 356 -20.76 24.05 16.28
CA ILE A 356 -19.69 25.07 16.19
C ILE A 356 -20.27 26.43 15.81
N LYS A 357 -21.20 26.48 14.86
CA LYS A 357 -21.85 27.73 14.43
C LYS A 357 -22.63 28.41 15.55
N ASP A 358 -23.20 27.61 16.46
CA ASP A 358 -23.92 28.06 17.64
C ASP A 358 -22.99 28.28 18.85
N TYR A 359 -21.67 28.19 18.69
CA TYR A 359 -20.66 28.29 19.75
C TYR A 359 -20.85 27.27 20.89
N ARG A 360 -21.34 26.07 20.57
CA ARG A 360 -21.49 24.94 21.51
C ARG A 360 -20.34 23.95 21.38
N GLU A 361 -19.97 23.32 22.49
CA GLU A 361 -18.91 22.29 22.57
C GLU A 361 -19.44 20.86 22.37
N SER A 362 -20.76 20.69 22.38
CA SER A 362 -21.46 19.41 22.26
C SER A 362 -22.57 19.45 21.20
N ILE A 363 -22.84 18.29 20.60
CA ILE A 363 -23.89 18.12 19.58
C ILE A 363 -25.19 17.67 20.24
N ASN A 364 -26.30 18.30 19.84
CA ASN A 364 -27.65 17.97 20.33
C ASN A 364 -28.46 17.19 19.28
N GLN A 365 -29.56 16.57 19.70
CA GLN A 365 -30.47 15.84 18.80
C GLN A 365 -30.99 16.70 17.63
N ASP A 366 -31.27 17.98 17.88
CA ASP A 366 -31.74 18.92 16.86
C ASP A 366 -30.72 19.16 15.75
N ASP A 367 -29.43 19.11 16.06
CA ASP A 367 -28.36 19.30 15.08
C ASP A 367 -28.28 18.09 14.14
N PHE A 368 -28.42 16.87 14.69
CA PHE A 368 -28.54 15.65 13.88
C PHE A 368 -29.76 15.70 12.97
N ASN A 369 -30.92 16.10 13.49
CA ASN A 369 -32.15 16.22 12.70
C ASN A 369 -32.00 17.23 11.55
N LYS A 370 -31.37 18.39 11.80
CA LYS A 370 -31.06 19.40 10.78
C LYS A 370 -30.06 18.86 9.75
N ALA A 371 -29.00 18.20 10.21
CA ALA A 371 -27.96 17.63 9.36
C ALA A 371 -28.51 16.55 8.42
N VAL A 372 -29.34 15.62 8.92
CA VAL A 372 -29.98 14.60 8.08
C VAL A 372 -30.83 15.24 6.99
N ARG A 373 -31.65 16.24 7.31
CA ARG A 373 -32.49 16.93 6.32
C ARG A 373 -31.64 17.60 5.24
N LYS A 374 -30.59 18.32 5.64
CA LYS A 374 -29.67 18.99 4.71
C LYS A 374 -28.97 18.00 3.77
N VAL A 375 -28.44 16.90 4.31
CA VAL A 375 -27.75 15.86 3.52
C VAL A 375 -28.74 15.12 2.63
N ALA A 376 -29.93 14.79 3.13
CA ALA A 376 -30.98 14.12 2.34
C ALA A 376 -31.50 14.99 1.19
N GLU A 377 -31.63 16.30 1.39
CA GLU A 377 -31.98 17.24 0.32
C GLU A 377 -30.87 17.30 -0.74
N SER A 378 -29.61 17.48 -0.33
CA SER A 378 -28.47 17.46 -1.25
C SER A 378 -28.41 16.17 -2.06
N LYS A 379 -28.64 15.03 -1.41
CA LYS A 379 -28.64 13.72 -2.07
C LYS A 379 -29.80 13.55 -3.05
N LYS A 380 -30.96 14.17 -2.82
CA LYS A 380 -32.06 14.15 -3.79
C LYS A 380 -31.74 14.95 -5.06
N LEU A 381 -30.87 15.95 -4.95
CA LEU A 381 -30.33 16.68 -6.11
C LEU A 381 -29.27 15.87 -6.86
N GLU A 382 -28.52 15.02 -6.17
CA GLU A 382 -27.60 14.07 -6.80
C GLU A 382 -28.40 12.96 -7.52
N GLY A 383 -28.12 12.75 -8.81
CA GLY A 383 -28.87 11.81 -9.63
C GLY A 383 -28.89 10.39 -9.05
N LYS A 384 -30.05 9.71 -9.13
CA LYS A 384 -30.16 8.29 -8.78
C LYS A 384 -29.40 7.46 -9.82
N LEU A 385 -28.26 6.91 -9.43
CA LEU A 385 -27.61 5.83 -10.17
C LEU A 385 -28.40 4.53 -9.94
N GLU A 386 -29.28 4.19 -10.87
CA GLU A 386 -29.88 2.86 -10.92
C GLU A 386 -28.87 1.86 -11.49
N TYR A 387 -28.52 0.86 -10.68
CA TYR A 387 -27.69 -0.25 -11.11
C TYR A 387 -28.58 -1.37 -11.65
N GLN A 388 -28.38 -1.75 -12.90
CA GLN A 388 -28.94 -3.01 -13.39
C GLN A 388 -28.19 -4.16 -12.70
N LYS A 389 -28.93 -5.11 -12.12
CA LYS A 389 -28.36 -6.37 -11.66
C LYS A 389 -27.74 -7.10 -12.85
N LEU A 390 -26.54 -7.62 -12.63
CA LEU A 390 -25.78 -8.45 -13.57
C LEU A 390 -26.51 -9.76 -13.88
#